data_AF-A0A9D8FZ20-F1
#
_entry.id   AF-A0A9D8FZ20-F1
#
_cell.length_a   1.000
_cell.length_b   1.000
_cell.length_c   1.000
_cell.angle_alpha   90.00
_cell.angle_beta   90.00
_cell.angle_gamma   90.00
#
_symmetry.space_group_name_H-M   'P 1'
#
loop_
_entity.id
_entity.type
_entity.pdbx_description
1 polymer ?
#
loop_
_entity_poly.entity_id
_entity_poly.type
_entity_poly.pdbx_seq_one_letter_code
_entity_poly.pdbx_strand_id
1 'polypeptide(L)'
;MLKARKVLDDCRIAYGLLESETNESNFRVLWVAGIALARAVGHVLDKVDSKQDKKLGTIIARLYDAWKRDKTGNKIYWEFIKDERNRVLKEYEVGFLSGPIPVTASGEIFVLDENLHCPISDGAYAGEDCRDVLKQSIEWWEMQLQAIELEYQLP
;
A
#
# COMPACT_ATOMS: atom_id res chain seq x y z
N MET A 1 4.50 -17.27 13.42
CA MET A 1 3.89 -16.03 12.90
C MET A 1 4.82 -15.48 11.83
N LEU A 2 4.30 -15.17 10.64
CA LEU A 2 5.10 -14.65 9.53
C LEU A 2 5.73 -13.30 9.92
N LYS A 3 6.98 -13.05 9.55
CA LYS A 3 7.60 -11.73 9.76
C LYS A 3 6.91 -10.66 8.93
N ALA A 4 6.38 -11.02 7.76
CA ALA A 4 5.55 -10.14 6.94
C ALA A 4 4.31 -9.61 7.69
N ARG A 5 3.77 -10.35 8.67
CA ARG A 5 2.66 -9.90 9.51
C ARG A 5 3.06 -8.72 10.38
N LYS A 6 4.23 -8.81 11.01
CA LYS A 6 4.79 -7.70 11.80
C LYS A 6 4.97 -6.44 10.95
N VAL A 7 5.45 -6.59 9.72
CA VAL A 7 5.61 -5.45 8.79
C VAL A 7 4.25 -4.84 8.42
N LEU A 8 3.22 -5.66 8.23
CA LEU A 8 1.86 -5.18 7.97
C LEU A 8 1.28 -4.43 9.18
N ASP A 9 1.56 -4.90 10.39
CA ASP A 9 1.16 -4.21 11.62
C ASP A 9 1.85 -2.84 11.75
N ASP A 10 3.15 -2.76 11.46
CA ASP A 10 3.86 -1.48 11.40
C ASP A 10 3.28 -0.57 10.29
N CYS A 11 2.85 -1.14 9.16
CA CYS A 11 2.20 -0.40 8.07
C CYS A 11 0.85 0.20 8.52
N ARG A 12 0.07 -0.53 9.34
CA ARG A 12 -1.17 0.00 9.94
C ARG A 12 -0.91 1.14 10.89
N ILE A 13 0.17 1.07 11.68
CA ILE A 13 0.57 2.17 12.56
C ILE A 13 0.91 3.41 11.72
N ALA A 14 1.72 3.25 10.68
CA ALA A 14 2.06 4.35 9.78
C ALA A 14 0.82 4.97 9.13
N TYR A 15 -0.13 4.15 8.67
CA TYR A 15 -1.42 4.60 8.16
C TYR A 15 -2.23 5.37 9.22
N GLY A 16 -2.36 4.84 10.44
CA GLY A 16 -3.10 5.53 11.51
C GLY A 16 -2.50 6.88 11.90
N LEU A 17 -1.16 7.00 11.87
CA LEU A 17 -0.48 8.29 12.07
C LEU A 17 -0.78 9.25 10.91
N LEU A 18 -0.73 8.76 9.67
CA LEU A 18 -0.98 9.54 8.46
C LEU A 18 -2.41 10.12 8.41
N GLU A 19 -3.42 9.35 8.82
CA GLU A 19 -4.83 9.77 8.82
C GLU A 19 -5.08 11.08 9.58
N SER A 20 -4.38 11.26 10.70
CA SER A 20 -4.54 12.42 11.59
C SER A 20 -3.52 13.52 11.37
N GLU A 21 -2.55 13.31 10.47
CA GLU A 21 -1.46 14.25 10.28
C GLU A 21 -1.89 15.43 9.40
N THR A 22 -1.58 16.63 9.86
CA THR A 22 -1.93 17.89 9.18
C THR A 22 -0.68 18.62 8.71
N ASN A 23 0.47 18.41 9.35
CA ASN A 23 1.73 18.96 8.93
C ASN A 23 2.21 18.28 7.65
N GLU A 24 2.35 19.05 6.57
CA GLU A 24 2.75 18.56 5.26
C GLU A 24 4.06 17.76 5.25
N SER A 25 5.06 18.20 6.01
CA SER A 25 6.36 17.52 6.06
C SER A 25 6.25 16.18 6.78
N ASN A 26 5.51 16.10 7.88
CA ASN A 26 5.24 14.84 8.55
C ASN A 26 4.37 13.93 7.68
N PHE A 27 3.35 14.46 7.02
CA PHE A 27 2.48 13.73 6.11
C PHE A 27 3.30 13.04 5.02
N ARG A 28 4.20 13.78 4.37
CA ARG A 28 5.12 13.22 3.36
C ARG A 28 5.99 12.11 3.93
N VAL A 29 6.59 12.30 5.12
CA VAL A 29 7.45 11.28 5.75
C VAL A 29 6.65 10.03 6.10
N LEU A 30 5.45 10.19 6.64
CA LEU A 30 4.55 9.09 6.97
C LEU A 30 4.04 8.36 5.71
N TRP A 31 3.81 9.08 4.61
CA TRP A 31 3.53 8.47 3.30
C TRP A 31 4.69 7.59 2.84
N VAL A 32 5.92 8.13 2.87
CA VAL A 32 7.12 7.36 2.52
C VAL A 32 7.24 6.11 3.38
N ALA A 33 7.01 6.23 4.69
CA ALA A 33 7.00 5.09 5.60
C ALA A 33 5.91 4.07 5.25
N GLY A 34 4.67 4.51 5.02
CA GLY A 34 3.54 3.67 4.66
C GLY A 34 3.79 2.86 3.39
N ILE A 35 4.25 3.51 2.32
CA ILE A 35 4.57 2.86 1.05
C ILE A 35 5.77 1.91 1.16
N ALA A 36 6.82 2.33 1.89
CA ALA A 36 7.98 1.46 2.13
C ALA A 36 7.57 0.18 2.88
N LEU A 37 6.75 0.31 3.93
CA LEU A 37 6.24 -0.81 4.71
C LEU A 37 5.30 -1.70 3.88
N ALA A 38 4.36 -1.13 3.12
CA ALA A 38 3.48 -1.88 2.23
C ALA A 38 4.28 -2.69 1.20
N ARG A 39 5.37 -2.15 0.66
CA ARG A 39 6.27 -2.92 -0.22
C ARG A 39 7.06 -3.97 0.56
N ALA A 40 7.50 -3.65 1.77
CA ALA A 40 8.32 -4.52 2.59
C ALA A 40 7.57 -5.80 3.00
N VAL A 41 6.24 -5.76 3.19
CA VAL A 41 5.42 -6.97 3.44
C VAL A 41 5.73 -8.06 2.40
N GLY A 42 5.56 -7.75 1.11
CA GLY A 42 5.85 -8.69 0.04
C GLY A 42 7.33 -9.06 -0.10
N HIS A 43 8.24 -8.15 0.21
CA HIS A 43 9.67 -8.46 0.20
C HIS A 43 10.06 -9.45 1.29
N VAL A 44 9.60 -9.22 2.52
CA VAL A 44 9.86 -10.09 3.67
C VAL A 44 9.19 -11.45 3.45
N LEU A 45 7.97 -11.46 2.92
CA LEU A 45 7.28 -12.70 2.57
C LEU A 45 8.09 -13.55 1.59
N ASP A 46 8.52 -12.96 0.46
CA ASP A 46 9.25 -13.67 -0.60
C ASP A 46 10.70 -14.00 -0.25
N LYS A 47 11.40 -13.14 0.50
CA LYS A 47 12.86 -13.29 0.72
C LYS A 47 13.25 -13.80 2.10
N VAL A 48 12.35 -13.74 3.07
CA VAL A 48 12.62 -14.12 4.47
C VAL A 48 11.69 -15.24 4.91
N ASP A 49 10.37 -15.07 4.82
CA ASP A 49 9.42 -16.10 5.28
C ASP A 49 9.44 -17.35 4.42
N SER A 50 9.51 -17.21 3.09
CA SER A 50 9.62 -18.35 2.15
C SER A 50 10.79 -19.30 2.39
N LYS A 51 11.85 -18.83 3.07
CA LYS A 51 13.07 -19.60 3.35
C LYS A 51 12.99 -20.37 4.67
N GLN A 52 11.99 -20.11 5.51
CA GLN A 52 11.85 -20.76 6.81
C GLN A 52 11.45 -22.23 6.66
N ASP A 53 10.62 -22.52 5.65
CA ASP A 53 10.11 -23.86 5.39
C ASP A 53 9.80 -24.06 3.89
N LYS A 54 10.04 -25.26 3.37
CA LYS A 54 9.89 -25.57 1.94
C LYS A 54 8.43 -25.58 1.48
N LYS A 55 7.50 -26.07 2.32
CA LYS A 55 6.06 -26.05 2.04
C LYS A 55 5.58 -24.62 1.98
N LEU A 56 5.94 -23.80 2.97
CA LEU A 56 5.61 -22.37 2.99
C LEU A 56 6.13 -21.64 1.75
N GLY A 57 7.41 -21.86 1.39
CA GLY A 57 7.99 -21.27 0.19
C GLY A 57 7.26 -21.66 -1.10
N THR A 58 6.77 -22.90 -1.20
CA THR A 58 5.99 -23.37 -2.36
C THR A 58 4.63 -22.69 -2.44
N ILE A 59 3.93 -22.53 -1.31
CA ILE A 59 2.65 -21.82 -1.22
C ILE A 59 2.81 -20.36 -1.68
N ILE A 60 3.81 -19.67 -1.11
CA ILE A 60 4.10 -18.26 -1.44
C ILE A 60 4.41 -18.09 -2.93
N ALA A 61 5.26 -18.94 -3.50
CA ALA A 61 5.61 -18.88 -4.91
C ALA A 61 4.39 -19.09 -5.82
N ARG A 62 3.55 -20.09 -5.52
CA ARG A 62 2.35 -20.40 -6.29
C ARG A 62 1.33 -19.25 -6.26
N LEU A 63 1.09 -18.65 -5.08
CA LEU A 63 0.18 -17.51 -4.94
C LEU A 63 0.72 -16.26 -5.63
N TYR A 64 2.02 -15.99 -5.51
CA TYR A 64 2.65 -14.90 -6.25
C TYR A 64 2.48 -15.05 -7.77
N ASP A 65 2.67 -16.26 -8.29
CA ASP A 65 2.43 -16.55 -9.71
C ASP A 65 0.95 -16.38 -10.10
N ALA A 66 0.02 -16.70 -9.19
CA ALA A 66 -1.40 -16.46 -9.42
C ALA A 66 -1.71 -14.94 -9.50
N TRP A 67 -1.20 -14.14 -8.56
CA TRP A 67 -1.36 -12.69 -8.59
C TRP A 67 -0.73 -12.05 -9.83
N LYS A 68 0.37 -12.64 -10.33
CA LYS A 68 1.05 -12.18 -11.54
C LYS A 68 0.28 -12.52 -12.81
N ARG A 69 -0.42 -13.66 -12.86
CA ARG A 69 -1.26 -14.05 -14.00
C ARG A 69 -2.51 -13.19 -14.10
N ASP A 70 -3.11 -12.83 -12.97
CA ASP A 70 -4.26 -11.94 -12.91
C ASP A 70 -3.88 -10.57 -12.33
N LYS A 71 -3.18 -9.75 -13.13
CA LYS A 71 -2.78 -8.42 -12.69
C LYS A 71 -3.97 -7.49 -12.47
N THR A 72 -5.02 -7.62 -13.27
CA THR A 72 -6.22 -6.78 -13.17
C THR A 72 -6.95 -7.04 -11.85
N GLY A 73 -7.13 -8.31 -11.46
CA GLY A 73 -7.68 -8.67 -10.15
C GLY A 73 -6.76 -8.32 -8.98
N ASN A 74 -5.46 -8.11 -9.23
CA ASN A 74 -4.45 -7.75 -8.23
C ASN A 74 -3.85 -6.37 -8.49
N LYS A 75 -4.64 -5.44 -9.05
CA LYS A 75 -4.16 -4.12 -9.49
C LYS A 75 -3.53 -3.29 -8.37
N ILE A 76 -4.01 -3.43 -7.13
CA ILE A 76 -3.46 -2.72 -5.97
C ILE A 76 -1.98 -3.04 -5.75
N TYR A 77 -1.56 -4.28 -6.01
CA TYR A 77 -0.15 -4.65 -5.92
C TYR A 77 0.65 -4.14 -7.13
N TRP A 78 0.11 -4.34 -8.33
CA TRP A 78 0.87 -4.13 -9.57
C TRP A 78 0.93 -2.69 -10.05
N GLU A 79 -0.15 -1.93 -9.86
CA GLU A 79 -0.36 -0.58 -10.40
C GLU A 79 -0.31 0.49 -9.30
N PHE A 80 -0.29 0.10 -8.02
CA PHE A 80 -0.10 1.03 -6.90
C PHE A 80 1.14 0.69 -6.06
N ILE A 81 1.12 -0.36 -5.22
CA ILE A 81 2.21 -0.64 -4.26
C ILE A 81 3.59 -0.68 -4.95
N LYS A 82 3.66 -1.37 -6.10
CA LYS A 82 4.92 -1.54 -6.82
C LYS A 82 5.43 -0.24 -7.44
N ASP A 83 4.53 0.53 -8.02
CA ASP A 83 4.84 1.72 -8.82
C ASP A 83 5.06 2.94 -7.93
N GLU A 84 4.18 3.16 -6.95
CA GLU A 84 4.32 4.21 -5.94
C GLU A 84 5.61 4.04 -5.14
N ARG A 85 6.00 2.79 -4.84
CA ARG A 85 7.31 2.54 -4.24
C ARG A 85 8.47 2.96 -5.12
N ASN A 86 8.40 2.78 -6.44
CA ASN A 86 9.48 3.25 -7.32
C ASN A 86 9.60 4.77 -7.24
N ARG A 87 8.47 5.50 -7.31
CA ARG A 87 8.44 6.97 -7.15
C ARG A 87 9.07 7.39 -5.82
N VAL A 88 8.55 6.85 -4.72
CA VAL A 88 8.97 7.23 -3.36
C VAL A 88 10.43 6.86 -3.06
N LEU A 89 10.87 5.64 -3.41
CA LEU A 89 12.19 5.15 -2.98
C LEU A 89 13.31 5.35 -4.00
N LYS A 90 12.99 5.62 -5.27
CA LYS A 90 14.02 5.82 -6.31
C LYS A 90 14.08 7.24 -6.83
N GLU A 91 12.96 7.95 -6.83
CA GLU A 91 12.84 9.31 -7.37
C GLU A 91 12.57 10.34 -6.25
N TYR A 92 12.17 9.86 -5.06
CA TYR A 92 11.75 10.69 -3.92
C TYR A 92 10.61 11.64 -4.30
N GLU A 93 9.70 11.13 -5.14
CA GLU A 93 8.47 11.78 -5.54
C GLU A 93 7.28 11.10 -4.88
N VAL A 94 6.22 11.87 -4.61
CA VAL A 94 4.94 11.36 -4.12
C VAL A 94 3.93 11.35 -5.26
N GLY A 95 3.18 10.26 -5.40
CA GLY A 95 2.17 10.08 -6.45
C GLY A 95 0.83 10.70 -6.15
N PHE A 96 0.76 11.70 -5.25
CA PHE A 96 -0.46 12.42 -4.92
C PHE A 96 -0.25 13.93 -5.03
N LEU A 97 -1.35 14.65 -5.24
CA LEU A 97 -1.35 16.11 -5.24
C LEU A 97 -1.46 16.63 -3.81
N SER A 98 -0.56 17.53 -3.41
CA SER A 98 -0.60 18.26 -2.14
C SER A 98 -0.78 19.77 -2.37
N GLY A 99 -1.27 20.47 -1.35
CA GLY A 99 -1.56 21.90 -1.39
C GLY A 99 -3.04 22.22 -1.64
N PRO A 100 -3.40 23.50 -1.88
CA PRO A 100 -4.79 23.93 -2.04
C PRO A 100 -5.40 23.34 -3.31
N ILE A 101 -6.38 22.44 -3.14
CA ILE A 101 -7.10 21.81 -4.25
C ILE A 101 -8.43 22.54 -4.46
N PRO A 102 -8.67 23.12 -5.65
CA PRO A 102 -9.96 23.65 -6.00
C PRO A 102 -10.93 22.49 -6.27
N VAL A 103 -12.02 22.42 -5.50
CA VAL A 103 -13.10 21.46 -5.70
C VAL A 103 -14.36 22.19 -6.12
N THR A 104 -15.14 21.60 -7.03
CA THR A 104 -16.42 22.15 -7.46
C THR A 104 -17.55 21.43 -6.74
N ALA A 105 -18.33 22.14 -5.94
CA ALA A 105 -19.54 21.63 -5.31
C ALA A 105 -20.70 22.57 -5.63
N SER A 106 -21.81 22.02 -6.14
CA SER A 106 -23.02 22.79 -6.48
C SER A 106 -22.77 23.96 -7.46
N GLY A 107 -21.74 23.88 -8.31
CA GLY A 107 -21.39 24.93 -9.27
C GLY A 107 -20.50 26.04 -8.71
N GLU A 108 -20.10 25.96 -7.44
CA GLU A 108 -19.16 26.88 -6.79
C GLU A 108 -17.79 26.23 -6.58
N ILE A 109 -16.72 27.02 -6.65
CA ILE A 109 -15.35 26.57 -6.41
C ILE A 109 -15.01 26.82 -4.93
N PHE A 110 -14.68 25.74 -4.22
CA PHE A 110 -14.15 25.77 -2.86
C PHE A 110 -12.68 25.38 -2.88
N VAL A 111 -11.88 25.97 -2.00
CA VAL A 111 -10.50 25.53 -1.77
C VAL A 111 -10.49 24.69 -0.50
N LEU A 112 -10.12 23.42 -0.62
CA LEU A 112 -9.96 22.57 0.55
C LEU A 112 -8.71 22.99 1.33
N ASP A 113 -8.79 22.88 2.66
CA ASP A 113 -7.63 23.07 3.53
C ASP A 113 -6.53 22.06 3.19
N GLU A 114 -5.28 22.44 3.48
CA GLU A 114 -4.11 21.62 3.13
C GLU A 114 -4.24 20.22 3.73
N ASN A 115 -4.03 19.18 2.90
CA ASN A 115 -4.10 17.76 3.27
C ASN A 115 -5.48 17.22 3.68
N LEU A 116 -6.57 17.99 3.49
CA LEU A 116 -7.92 17.47 3.69
C LEU A 116 -8.24 16.36 2.67
N HIS A 117 -7.79 16.53 1.43
CA HIS A 117 -7.87 15.51 0.39
C HIS A 117 -6.59 15.52 -0.44
N CYS A 118 -5.94 14.36 -0.56
CA CYS A 118 -4.67 14.20 -1.26
C CYS A 118 -4.86 13.18 -2.41
N PRO A 119 -5.44 13.59 -3.55
CA PRO A 119 -5.77 12.66 -4.62
C PRO A 119 -4.51 12.11 -5.28
N ILE A 120 -4.51 10.81 -5.58
CA ILE A 120 -3.50 10.20 -6.44
C ILE A 120 -3.50 10.92 -7.80
N SER A 121 -2.32 11.27 -8.29
CA SER A 121 -2.17 12.15 -9.45
C SER A 121 -2.45 11.46 -10.79
N ASP A 122 -2.21 10.15 -10.89
CA ASP A 122 -2.36 9.39 -12.13
C ASP A 122 -2.56 7.86 -11.89
N GLY A 123 -2.66 7.10 -12.98
CA GLY A 123 -2.79 5.64 -12.92
C GLY A 123 -4.19 5.15 -12.57
N ALA A 124 -4.30 3.87 -12.16
CA ALA A 124 -5.58 3.20 -11.91
C ALA A 124 -6.38 3.71 -10.70
N TYR A 125 -5.76 4.57 -9.89
CA TYR A 125 -6.32 5.14 -8.68
C TYR A 125 -6.39 6.67 -8.74
N ALA A 126 -6.17 7.26 -9.93
CA ALA A 126 -6.19 8.72 -10.10
C ALA A 126 -7.48 9.34 -9.54
N GLY A 127 -7.32 10.37 -8.71
CA GLY A 127 -8.43 11.05 -8.03
C GLY A 127 -8.91 10.41 -6.73
N GLU A 128 -8.52 9.17 -6.41
CA GLU A 128 -8.77 8.58 -5.09
C GLU A 128 -7.85 9.20 -4.04
N ASP A 129 -8.32 9.35 -2.80
CA ASP A 129 -7.46 9.85 -1.72
C ASP A 129 -6.32 8.86 -1.44
N CYS A 130 -5.09 9.36 -1.34
CA CYS A 130 -3.92 8.50 -1.19
C CYS A 130 -3.99 7.62 0.07
N ARG A 131 -4.65 8.10 1.14
CA ARG A 131 -4.86 7.35 2.38
C ARG A 131 -5.82 6.18 2.16
N ASP A 132 -6.88 6.36 1.37
CA ASP A 132 -7.81 5.29 1.02
C ASP A 132 -7.11 4.19 0.21
N VAL A 133 -6.25 4.56 -0.74
CA VAL A 133 -5.50 3.59 -1.54
C VAL A 133 -4.45 2.84 -0.70
N LEU A 134 -3.81 3.52 0.27
CA LEU A 134 -2.94 2.87 1.25
C LEU A 134 -3.72 1.89 2.15
N LYS A 135 -4.92 2.25 2.59
CA LYS A 135 -5.81 1.36 3.34
C LYS A 135 -6.19 0.13 2.51
N GLN A 136 -6.61 0.31 1.26
CA GLN A 136 -6.88 -0.80 0.32
C GLN A 136 -5.66 -1.73 0.17
N SER A 137 -4.44 -1.17 0.17
CA SER A 137 -3.20 -1.94 0.13
C SER A 137 -2.99 -2.80 1.38
N ILE A 138 -3.28 -2.25 2.56
CA ILE A 138 -3.21 -2.96 3.84
C ILE A 138 -4.24 -4.10 3.87
N GLU A 139 -5.48 -3.83 3.45
CA GLU A 139 -6.55 -4.82 3.39
C GLU A 139 -6.22 -5.94 2.40
N TRP A 140 -5.67 -5.60 1.23
CA TRP A 140 -5.23 -6.59 0.27
C TRP A 140 -4.14 -7.50 0.84
N TRP A 141 -3.12 -6.94 1.50
CA TRP A 141 -2.08 -7.73 2.14
C TRP A 141 -2.61 -8.61 3.27
N GLU A 142 -3.55 -8.11 4.08
CA GLU A 142 -4.19 -8.89 5.14
C GLU A 142 -4.84 -10.15 4.56
N MET A 143 -5.64 -10.00 3.49
CA MET A 143 -6.28 -11.12 2.80
C MET A 143 -5.25 -12.11 2.25
N GLN A 144 -4.16 -11.63 1.63
CA GLN A 144 -3.13 -12.51 1.07
C GLN A 144 -2.38 -13.30 2.15
N LEU A 145 -1.97 -12.63 3.23
CA LEU A 145 -1.27 -13.28 4.34
C LEU A 145 -2.18 -14.30 5.04
N GLN A 146 -3.46 -13.97 5.24
CA GLN A 146 -4.44 -14.90 5.81
C GLN A 146 -4.61 -16.14 4.93
N ALA A 147 -4.70 -15.98 3.61
CA ALA A 147 -4.80 -17.11 2.67
C ALA A 147 -3.56 -18.03 2.75
N ILE A 148 -2.35 -17.45 2.82
CA ILE A 148 -1.11 -18.20 2.98
C ILE A 148 -1.10 -18.98 4.29
N GLU A 149 -1.48 -18.35 5.39
CA GLU A 149 -1.48 -18.97 6.73
C GLU A 149 -2.50 -20.10 6.81
N LEU A 150 -3.70 -19.93 6.25
CA LEU A 150 -4.72 -20.97 6.19
C LEU A 150 -4.25 -22.18 5.38
N GLU A 151 -3.66 -21.95 4.21
CA GLU A 151 -3.17 -23.04 3.37
C GLU A 151 -1.97 -23.76 4.00
N TYR A 152 -1.10 -23.03 4.70
CA TYR A 152 0.05 -23.62 5.38
C TYR A 152 -0.35 -24.57 6.52
N GLN A 153 -1.53 -24.34 7.13
CA GLN A 153 -2.10 -25.21 8.17
C GLN A 153 -2.76 -26.48 7.63
N LEU A 154 -3.09 -26.53 6.33
CA LEU A 154 -3.62 -27.76 5.72
C LEU A 154 -2.54 -28.86 5.77
N PRO A 155 -2.89 -30.14 5.91
CA PRO A 155 -1.92 -31.24 5.97
C PRO A 155 -1.03 -31.33 4.72
#